data_AF-A0A182TSA4-F1
#
_entry.id   AF-A0A182TSA4-F1
#
_cell.length_a   1.000
_cell.length_b   1.000
_cell.length_c   1.000
_cell.angle_alpha   90.00
_cell.angle_beta   90.00
_cell.angle_gamma   90.00
#
_symmetry.space_group_name_H-M   'P 1'
#
loop_
_entity.id
_entity.type
_entity.pdbx_description
1 polymer ?
#
loop_
_entity_poly.entity_id
_entity_poly.type
_entity_poly.pdbx_seq_one_letter_code
_entity_poly.pdbx_strand_id
1 'polypeptide(L)'
;LLVDKQEGVYAGGKAEYTGVRTFEVYADYQKSCLDDIRLEGKHLPLPPAMNGTQWGQATMARNLERNCPSNKPCANVICPDPFECVDLWNEYECTAFQSLPDEVQ
;
A
#
# COMPACT_ATOMS: atom_id res chain seq x y z
N LEU A 1 -2.33 -8.44 -18.81
CA LEU A 1 -3.54 -8.77 -18.01
C LEU A 1 -4.63 -7.86 -18.54
N LEU A 2 -5.80 -8.36 -18.96
CA LEU A 2 -6.86 -7.47 -19.45
C LEU A 2 -7.65 -6.96 -18.25
N VAL A 3 -7.56 -5.66 -17.98
CA VAL A 3 -8.39 -4.99 -16.97
C VAL A 3 -9.72 -4.61 -17.61
N ASP A 4 -10.82 -5.04 -16.99
CA ASP A 4 -12.15 -4.57 -17.35
C ASP A 4 -12.24 -3.08 -17.01
N LYS A 5 -12.51 -2.25 -18.01
CA LYS A 5 -12.59 -0.80 -17.84
C LYS A 5 -13.85 -0.34 -17.09
N GLN A 6 -14.86 -1.20 -16.98
CA GLN A 6 -16.09 -0.93 -16.21
C GLN A 6 -15.89 -1.25 -14.73
N GLU A 7 -15.23 -2.37 -14.42
CA GLU A 7 -14.96 -2.76 -13.03
C GLU A 7 -13.73 -2.03 -12.45
N GLY A 8 -12.69 -1.84 -13.27
CA GLY A 8 -11.44 -1.18 -12.88
C GLY A 8 -10.56 -2.05 -11.99
N VAL A 9 -9.77 -1.40 -11.14
CA VAL A 9 -8.89 -2.06 -10.15
C VAL A 9 -9.19 -1.48 -8.78
N TYR A 10 -9.20 -2.34 -7.77
CA TYR A 10 -9.38 -1.97 -6.37
C TYR A 10 -8.09 -2.16 -5.60
N ALA A 11 -7.78 -1.22 -4.70
CA ALA A 11 -6.66 -1.29 -3.79
C ALA A 11 -7.15 -0.93 -2.38
N GLY A 12 -6.73 -1.69 -1.38
CA GLY A 12 -7.16 -1.52 0.02
C GLY A 12 -8.48 -2.19 0.40
N GLY A 13 -9.23 -2.72 -0.58
CA GLY A 13 -10.48 -3.46 -0.36
C GLY A 13 -11.50 -3.19 -1.47
N LYS A 14 -12.46 -4.10 -1.66
CA LYS A 14 -13.56 -3.94 -2.63
C LYS A 14 -14.85 -3.62 -1.89
N ALA A 15 -15.42 -2.45 -2.15
CA ALA A 15 -16.70 -2.04 -1.60
C ALA A 15 -17.85 -2.48 -2.52
N GLU A 16 -18.78 -3.25 -2.00
CA GLU A 16 -19.99 -3.66 -2.70
C GLU A 16 -21.25 -3.08 -2.04
N TYR A 17 -22.18 -2.60 -2.86
CA TYR A 17 -23.41 -1.99 -2.39
C TYR A 17 -24.45 -3.08 -2.07
N THR A 18 -24.91 -3.15 -0.82
CA THR A 18 -25.82 -4.21 -0.35
C THR A 18 -27.31 -3.91 -0.58
N GLY A 19 -27.65 -2.78 -1.20
CA GLY A 19 -29.05 -2.38 -1.41
C GLY A 19 -29.64 -1.51 -0.28
N VAL A 20 -29.08 -1.52 0.93
CA VAL A 20 -29.64 -0.84 2.12
C VAL A 20 -28.74 0.32 2.59
N ARG A 21 -28.31 1.20 1.67
CA ARG A 21 -27.42 2.35 1.97
C ARG A 21 -26.13 2.00 2.73
N THR A 22 -25.77 0.73 2.81
CA THR A 22 -24.54 0.25 3.43
C THR A 22 -23.65 -0.36 2.37
N PHE A 23 -22.34 -0.28 2.63
CA PHE A 23 -21.34 -0.92 1.81
C PHE A 23 -20.74 -2.05 2.64
N GLU A 24 -20.64 -3.22 2.05
CA GLU A 24 -19.80 -4.30 2.56
C GLU A 24 -18.43 -4.16 1.91
N VAL A 25 -17.38 -4.17 2.73
CA VAL A 25 -16.01 -4.10 2.26
C VAL A 25 -15.39 -5.48 2.37
N TYR A 26 -15.08 -6.06 1.23
CA TYR A 26 -14.39 -7.34 1.13
C TYR A 26 -12.88 -7.10 1.04
N ALA A 27 -12.10 -8.00 1.67
CA ALA A 27 -10.64 -7.91 1.75
C ALA A 27 -10.16 -6.53 2.26
N ASP A 28 -10.79 -6.05 3.33
CA ASP A 28 -10.49 -4.76 3.94
C ASP A 28 -9.05 -4.73 4.48
N TYR A 29 -8.23 -3.87 3.87
CA TYR A 29 -6.82 -3.73 4.19
C TYR A 29 -6.69 -2.70 5.32
N GLN A 30 -6.52 -3.19 6.54
CA GLN A 30 -6.47 -2.37 7.75
C GLN A 30 -5.04 -2.20 8.27
N LYS A 31 -4.75 -1.01 8.85
CA LYS A 31 -3.49 -0.67 9.53
C LYS A 31 -2.23 -0.85 8.69
N SER A 32 -2.30 -0.46 7.44
CA SER A 32 -1.25 -0.69 6.45
C SER A 32 -1.12 0.52 5.54
N CYS A 33 0.00 0.62 4.83
CA CYS A 33 0.20 1.66 3.83
C CYS A 33 0.41 1.04 2.45
N LEU A 34 -0.09 1.74 1.44
CA LEU A 34 0.10 1.39 0.04
C LEU A 34 0.80 2.57 -0.64
N ASP A 35 1.89 2.27 -1.33
CA ASP A 35 2.61 3.24 -2.15
C ASP A 35 3.07 2.58 -3.45
N ASP A 36 3.39 3.39 -4.44
CA ASP A 36 3.88 3.00 -5.78
C ASP A 36 3.11 1.86 -6.49
N ILE A 37 1.77 1.89 -6.44
CA ILE A 37 0.96 0.90 -7.18
C ILE A 37 1.06 1.15 -8.68
N ARG A 38 1.50 0.13 -9.42
CA ARG A 38 1.66 0.16 -10.88
C ARG A 38 0.84 -0.91 -11.58
N LEU A 39 0.27 -0.54 -12.72
CA LEU A 39 -0.37 -1.47 -13.65
C LEU A 39 0.35 -1.37 -15.01
N GLU A 40 0.96 -2.46 -15.46
CA GLU A 40 1.76 -2.50 -16.69
C GLU A 40 2.84 -1.39 -16.72
N GLY A 41 3.50 -1.18 -15.57
CA GLY A 41 4.52 -0.15 -15.37
C GLY A 41 3.98 1.29 -15.26
N LYS A 42 2.67 1.51 -15.40
CA LYS A 42 2.05 2.83 -15.24
C LYS A 42 1.60 3.06 -13.80
N HIS A 43 2.00 4.18 -13.21
CA HIS A 43 1.54 4.58 -11.88
C HIS A 43 0.04 4.83 -11.88
N LEU A 44 -0.65 4.21 -10.91
CA LEU A 44 -2.05 4.48 -10.64
C LEU A 44 -2.19 5.69 -9.71
N PRO A 45 -3.26 6.49 -9.85
CA PRO A 45 -3.53 7.58 -8.93
C PRO A 45 -3.87 7.05 -7.53
N LEU A 46 -3.17 7.53 -6.50
CA LEU A 46 -3.44 7.21 -5.10
C LEU A 46 -3.97 8.45 -4.34
N PRO A 47 -5.27 8.52 -4.04
CA PRO A 47 -5.84 9.54 -3.16
C PRO A 47 -5.33 9.41 -1.72
N PRO A 48 -5.28 10.50 -0.93
CA PRO A 48 -5.62 11.88 -1.30
C PRO A 48 -4.48 12.61 -2.03
N ALA A 49 -3.36 11.93 -2.30
CA ALA A 49 -2.20 12.56 -2.94
C ALA A 49 -2.46 12.93 -4.39
N MET A 50 -3.11 12.03 -5.14
CA MET A 50 -3.39 12.18 -6.57
C MET A 50 -4.71 11.49 -6.93
N ASN A 51 -5.66 12.24 -7.49
CA ASN A 51 -6.96 11.69 -7.88
C ASN A 51 -7.01 11.16 -9.32
N GLY A 52 -6.01 11.48 -10.14
CA GLY A 52 -5.96 11.03 -11.54
C GLY A 52 -4.57 11.15 -12.16
N THR A 53 -4.30 10.29 -13.12
CA THR A 53 -3.15 10.32 -14.03
C THR A 53 -3.66 10.27 -15.47
N GLN A 54 -2.76 10.42 -16.45
CA GLN A 54 -3.11 10.17 -17.86
C GLN A 54 -3.57 8.72 -18.15
N TRP A 55 -3.36 7.79 -17.19
CA TRP A 55 -3.63 6.35 -17.36
C TRP A 55 -4.84 5.86 -16.55
N GLY A 56 -5.38 6.67 -15.64
CA GLY A 56 -6.51 6.28 -14.82
C GLY A 56 -6.97 7.38 -13.87
N GLN A 57 -8.15 7.18 -13.29
CA GLN A 57 -8.74 8.11 -12.33
C GLN A 57 -9.28 7.32 -11.14
N ALA A 58 -9.02 7.82 -9.93
CA ALA A 58 -9.62 7.27 -8.72
C ALA A 58 -11.08 7.74 -8.63
N THR A 59 -12.02 6.79 -8.64
CA THR A 59 -13.46 7.06 -8.60
C THR A 59 -14.03 7.04 -7.18
N MET A 60 -13.40 6.27 -6.29
CA MET A 60 -13.82 6.13 -4.89
C MET A 60 -12.58 6.02 -3.98
N ALA A 61 -12.62 6.72 -2.86
CA ALA A 61 -11.61 6.64 -1.79
C ALA A 61 -12.27 6.99 -0.45
N ARG A 62 -12.00 6.20 0.59
CA ARG A 62 -12.52 6.41 1.95
C ARG A 62 -11.46 6.03 2.97
N ASN A 63 -11.41 6.77 4.07
CA ASN A 63 -10.54 6.50 5.22
C ASN A 63 -9.04 6.38 4.85
N LEU A 64 -8.59 7.18 3.88
CA LEU A 64 -7.19 7.24 3.46
C LEU A 64 -6.52 8.48 4.06
N GLU A 65 -5.31 8.30 4.55
CA GLU A 65 -4.44 9.38 5.00
C GLU A 65 -3.32 9.62 3.97
N ARG A 66 -2.75 10.83 3.98
CA ARG A 66 -1.63 11.15 3.07
C ARG A 66 -0.33 10.64 3.68
N ASN A 67 0.51 10.09 2.81
CA ASN A 67 1.81 9.50 3.14
C ASN A 67 1.67 8.25 3.99
N CYS A 68 2.81 7.62 4.21
CA CYS A 68 3.00 6.60 5.21
C CYS A 68 3.80 7.24 6.37
N PRO A 69 3.17 7.80 7.43
CA PRO A 69 3.83 8.07 8.73
C PRO A 69 4.10 6.82 9.61
N SER A 70 5.35 6.37 9.70
CA SER A 70 5.75 5.21 10.53
C SER A 70 6.01 5.65 11.98
N ASN A 71 5.90 4.73 12.94
CA ASN A 71 6.23 4.97 14.35
C ASN A 71 7.74 4.89 14.67
N LYS A 72 8.61 4.80 13.65
CA LYS A 72 10.08 4.63 13.78
C LYS A 72 10.43 3.42 14.65
N PRO A 73 10.02 2.21 14.26
CA PRO A 73 10.11 1.00 15.06
C PRO A 73 11.57 0.62 15.42
N CYS A 74 12.57 1.03 14.63
CA CYS A 74 13.98 0.81 14.94
C CYS A 74 14.60 1.79 15.95
N ALA A 75 13.90 2.85 16.37
CA ALA A 75 14.52 3.94 17.14
C ALA A 75 15.16 3.51 18.48
N ASN A 76 14.67 2.42 19.11
CA ASN A 76 15.16 1.90 20.38
C ASN A 76 15.41 0.38 20.35
N VAL A 77 15.65 -0.17 19.16
CA VAL A 77 15.90 -1.60 18.98
C VAL A 77 17.39 -1.84 18.84
N ILE A 78 17.91 -2.81 19.60
CA ILE A 78 19.28 -3.29 19.46
C ILE A 78 19.18 -4.73 18.96
N CYS A 79 19.63 -4.94 17.73
CA CYS A 79 19.75 -6.28 17.16
C CYS A 79 21.05 -6.94 17.64
N PRO A 80 21.06 -8.26 17.91
CA PRO A 80 22.30 -8.98 18.22
C PRO A 80 23.25 -8.94 17.02
N ASP A 81 24.56 -8.86 17.24
CA ASP A 81 25.53 -9.00 16.15
C ASP A 81 25.36 -10.37 15.45
N PRO A 82 25.36 -10.46 14.11
CA PRO A 82 25.66 -9.43 13.10
C PRO A 82 24.39 -8.84 12.42
N PHE A 83 23.25 -8.81 13.12
CA PHE A 83 21.98 -8.39 12.56
C PHE A 83 21.79 -6.87 12.67
N GLU A 84 21.15 -6.28 11.67
CA GLU A 84 20.77 -4.86 11.68
C GLU A 84 19.25 -4.70 11.69
N CYS A 85 18.77 -3.59 12.26
CA CYS A 85 17.35 -3.30 12.34
C CYS A 85 16.84 -2.73 11.01
N VAL A 86 15.83 -3.36 10.44
CA VAL A 86 15.09 -2.90 9.27
C VAL A 86 13.73 -2.36 9.70
N ASP A 87 13.41 -1.13 9.30
CA ASP A 87 12.13 -0.46 9.55
C ASP A 87 11.08 -0.99 8.55
N LEU A 88 10.19 -1.85 9.04
CA LEU A 88 9.06 -2.41 8.31
C LEU A 88 7.78 -1.68 8.73
N TRP A 89 7.48 -0.48 8.22
CA TRP A 89 6.21 0.24 8.42
C TRP A 89 5.43 -0.11 9.71
N ASN A 90 5.73 0.56 10.82
CA ASN A 90 5.23 0.30 12.19
C ASN A 90 5.71 -1.00 12.88
N GLU A 91 6.50 -1.82 12.21
CA GLU A 91 7.16 -3.02 12.71
C GLU A 91 8.67 -2.97 12.41
N TYR A 92 9.45 -3.81 13.08
CA TYR A 92 10.88 -3.95 12.76
C TYR A 92 11.25 -5.41 12.63
N GLU A 93 12.33 -5.67 11.89
CA GLU A 93 12.96 -6.97 11.84
C GLU A 93 14.47 -6.82 11.96
N CYS A 94 15.11 -7.75 12.69
CA CYS A 94 16.56 -7.84 12.73
C CYS A 94 17.02 -8.82 11.65
N THR A 95 17.59 -8.32 10.56
CA THR A 95 18.02 -9.15 9.44
C THR A 95 19.54 -9.11 9.28
N ALA A 96 20.12 -10.20 8.81
CA ALA A 96 21.54 -10.24 8.51
C ALA A 96 21.77 -9.43 7.23
N PHE A 97 22.87 -8.67 7.16
CA PHE A 97 23.23 -7.83 6.01
C PHE A 97 23.42 -8.60 4.68
N GLN A 98 23.24 -9.92 4.66
CA GLN A 98 23.23 -10.72 3.44
C GLN A 98 21.90 -10.55 2.70
N SER A 99 21.87 -9.48 1.89
CA SER A 99 21.11 -9.35 0.63
C SER A 99 19.60 -9.54 0.70
N LEU A 100 18.87 -8.43 0.83
CA LEU A 100 17.91 -8.17 -0.24
C LEU A 100 18.77 -7.66 -1.41
N PRO A 101 18.84 -8.36 -2.56
CA PRO A 101 19.38 -7.71 -3.74
C PRO A 101 18.52 -6.47 -3.98
N ASP A 102 19.16 -5.30 -4.06
CA ASP A 102 18.56 -4.13 -4.69
C ASP A 102 17.85 -4.63 -5.95
N GLU A 103 16.54 -4.41 -6.07
CA GLU A 103 15.79 -4.71 -7.28
C GLU A 103 16.47 -4.00 -8.46
N VAL A 104 17.31 -4.76 -9.17
CA VAL A 104 17.55 -4.56 -10.58
C VAL A 104 16.24 -4.95 -11.25
N GLN A 105 15.37 -3.98 -11.54
CA GLN A 105 14.88 -3.70 -12.90
C GLN A 105 13.99 -2.46 -12.96
#